data_AF-A0A7Y5QK16-F1
#
_entry.id   AF-A0A7Y5QK16-F1
#
_cell.length_a   1.000
_cell.length_b   1.000
_cell.length_c   1.000
_cell.angle_alpha   90.00
_cell.angle_beta   90.00
_cell.angle_gamma   90.00
#
_symmetry.space_group_name_H-M   'P 1'
#
loop_
_entity.id
_entity.type
_entity.pdbx_description
1 polymer ?
#
loop_
_entity_poly.entity_id
_entity_poly.type
_entity_poly.pdbx_seq_one_letter_code
_entity_poly.pdbx_strand_id
1 'polypeptide(L)'
;MTLAAFSILVDASPKWVLNTLTLLRQALTYSAESAERLALVRVLNRDFGIMVPVAWRLSAELVAVTSRGSTRVATADATVALHVDLDRLRSAVATRRAQVNTMHAPRRAGRPPRKPRSALQAAEQHGLDLTLLRANLARSTTERLRQLDGMAAFRGRVHRKEER
;
A
#
# COMPACT_ATOMS: atom_id res chain seq x y z
N MET A 1 -15.75 -10.46 -0.85
CA MET A 1 -14.87 -9.42 -1.45
C MET A 1 -15.75 -8.36 -2.11
N THR A 2 -15.29 -7.10 -2.24
CA THR A 2 -16.06 -6.07 -2.99
C THR A 2 -15.88 -6.25 -4.50
N LEU A 3 -16.79 -5.69 -5.31
CA LEU A 3 -16.67 -5.72 -6.78
C LEU A 3 -15.37 -5.07 -7.26
N ALA A 4 -14.94 -3.97 -6.64
CA ALA A 4 -13.70 -3.28 -7.01
C ALA A 4 -12.45 -4.14 -6.73
N ALA A 5 -12.38 -4.77 -5.55
CA ALA A 5 -11.30 -5.71 -5.24
C ALA A 5 -11.32 -6.92 -6.17
N PHE A 6 -12.51 -7.44 -6.48
CA PHE A 6 -12.69 -8.56 -7.40
C PHE A 6 -12.25 -8.21 -8.82
N SER A 7 -12.61 -7.03 -9.32
CA SER A 7 -12.24 -6.59 -10.67
C SER A 7 -10.73 -6.41 -10.80
N ILE A 8 -10.04 -5.97 -9.74
CA ILE A 8 -8.58 -5.94 -9.69
C ILE A 8 -7.99 -7.35 -9.79
N LEU A 9 -8.50 -8.35 -9.05
CA LEU A 9 -7.99 -9.72 -9.16
C LEU A 9 -8.11 -10.30 -10.57
N VAL A 10 -9.27 -10.07 -11.21
CA VAL A 10 -9.59 -10.51 -12.57
C VAL A 10 -8.83 -9.71 -13.64
N ASP A 11 -8.22 -8.58 -13.27
CA ASP A 11 -7.58 -7.62 -14.18
C ASP A 11 -8.55 -7.01 -15.19
N ALA A 12 -9.79 -6.76 -14.76
CA ALA A 12 -10.88 -6.29 -15.60
C ALA A 12 -11.55 -5.04 -15.02
N SER A 13 -12.33 -4.35 -15.85
CA SER A 13 -13.20 -3.30 -15.34
C SER A 13 -14.40 -3.91 -14.59
N PRO A 14 -14.95 -3.21 -13.57
CA PRO A 14 -16.16 -3.66 -12.89
C PRO A 14 -17.34 -3.94 -13.83
N LYS A 15 -17.50 -3.11 -14.87
CA LYS A 15 -18.53 -3.28 -15.91
C LYS A 15 -18.36 -4.60 -16.67
N TRP A 16 -17.13 -4.94 -17.05
CA TRP A 16 -16.85 -6.20 -17.74
C TRP A 16 -17.18 -7.40 -16.85
N VAL A 17 -16.81 -7.35 -15.57
CA VAL A 17 -17.12 -8.40 -14.60
C VAL A 17 -18.63 -8.60 -14.48
N LEU A 18 -19.39 -7.53 -14.25
CA LEU A 18 -20.84 -7.60 -14.11
C LEU A 18 -21.49 -8.18 -15.36
N ASN A 19 -21.17 -7.63 -16.53
CA ASN A 19 -21.72 -8.11 -17.81
C ASN A 19 -21.38 -9.58 -18.06
N THR A 20 -20.17 -10.00 -17.72
CA THR A 20 -19.71 -11.37 -17.90
C THR A 20 -20.44 -12.34 -16.97
N LEU A 21 -20.59 -11.99 -15.69
CA LEU A 21 -21.34 -12.81 -14.74
C LEU A 21 -22.82 -12.90 -15.12
N THR A 22 -23.42 -11.79 -15.57
CA THR A 22 -24.79 -11.76 -16.09
C THR A 22 -24.95 -12.64 -17.33
N LEU A 23 -24.02 -12.54 -18.29
CA LEU A 23 -24.02 -13.39 -19.49
C LEU A 23 -23.92 -14.88 -19.14
N LEU A 24 -23.08 -15.22 -18.15
CA LEU A 24 -22.88 -16.58 -17.68
C LEU A 24 -23.98 -17.07 -16.72
N ARG A 25 -24.97 -16.22 -16.40
CA ARG A 25 -26.04 -16.46 -15.41
C ARG A 25 -25.49 -16.95 -14.06
N GLN A 26 -24.33 -16.43 -13.66
CA GLN A 26 -23.69 -16.78 -12.39
C GLN A 26 -24.17 -15.84 -11.28
N ALA A 27 -24.26 -16.37 -10.06
CA ALA A 27 -24.50 -15.55 -8.89
C ALA A 27 -23.36 -14.53 -8.73
N LEU A 28 -23.68 -13.34 -8.22
CA LEU A 28 -22.71 -12.26 -7.96
C LEU A 28 -21.88 -12.55 -6.70
N THR A 29 -21.20 -13.69 -6.68
CA THR A 29 -20.36 -14.14 -5.58
C THR A 29 -18.90 -13.83 -5.88
N TYR A 30 -18.35 -12.88 -5.13
CA TYR A 30 -16.97 -12.42 -5.29
C TYR A 30 -16.03 -13.19 -4.35
N SER A 31 -15.57 -14.35 -4.80
CA SER A 31 -14.56 -15.18 -4.12
C SER A 31 -13.22 -15.13 -4.86
N ALA A 32 -12.14 -15.56 -4.20
CA ALA A 32 -10.82 -15.64 -4.85
C ALA A 32 -10.80 -16.71 -5.94
N GLU A 33 -11.45 -17.84 -5.70
CA GLU A 33 -11.59 -18.94 -6.66
C GLU A 33 -12.37 -18.51 -7.91
N SER A 34 -13.51 -17.80 -7.73
CA SER A 34 -14.26 -17.29 -8.87
C SER A 34 -13.48 -16.22 -9.62
N ALA A 35 -12.63 -15.44 -8.94
CA ALA A 35 -11.74 -14.47 -9.59
C ALA A 35 -10.66 -15.15 -10.44
N GLU A 36 -10.01 -16.22 -9.95
CA GLU A 36 -9.02 -16.99 -10.71
C GLU A 36 -9.64 -17.57 -11.99
N ARG A 37 -10.82 -18.17 -11.84
CA ARG A 37 -11.55 -18.74 -12.98
C ARG A 37 -11.95 -17.67 -14.00
N LEU A 38 -12.44 -16.51 -13.54
CA LEU A 38 -12.82 -15.41 -14.44
C LEU A 38 -11.61 -14.72 -15.09
N ALA A 39 -10.45 -14.69 -14.40
CA ALA A 39 -9.19 -14.21 -14.96
C ALA A 39 -8.74 -15.09 -16.13
N LEU A 40 -8.86 -16.42 -15.99
CA LEU A 40 -8.61 -17.35 -17.08
C LEU A 40 -9.57 -17.12 -18.25
N VAL A 41 -10.86 -16.97 -17.99
CA VAL A 41 -11.86 -16.65 -19.02
C VAL A 41 -11.50 -15.38 -19.78
N ARG A 42 -11.05 -14.35 -19.08
CA ARG A 42 -10.63 -13.09 -19.69
C ARG A 42 -9.44 -13.28 -20.63
N VAL A 43 -8.42 -14.03 -20.23
CA VAL A 43 -7.25 -14.32 -21.07
C VAL A 43 -7.68 -15.09 -22.33
N LEU A 44 -8.49 -16.14 -22.16
CA LEU A 44 -9.01 -16.93 -23.28
C LEU A 44 -9.86 -16.09 -24.25
N ASN A 45 -10.67 -15.18 -23.73
CA ASN A 45 -11.51 -14.32 -24.56
C ASN A 45 -10.73 -13.19 -25.24
N ARG A 46 -9.84 -12.52 -24.52
CA ARG A 46 -9.09 -11.36 -25.01
C ARG A 46 -8.00 -11.76 -26.00
N ASP A 47 -7.22 -12.78 -25.66
CA ASP A 47 -5.97 -13.08 -26.38
C ASP A 47 -6.20 -14.15 -27.46
N PHE A 48 -7.21 -15.01 -27.29
CA PHE A 48 -7.53 -16.10 -28.21
C PHE A 48 -8.92 -15.98 -28.86
N GLY A 49 -9.69 -14.93 -28.55
CA GLY A 49 -11.01 -14.71 -29.14
C GLY A 49 -12.08 -15.74 -28.74
N ILE A 50 -11.81 -16.60 -27.76
CA ILE A 50 -12.75 -17.66 -27.36
C ILE A 50 -13.99 -17.02 -26.75
N MET A 51 -15.18 -17.44 -27.21
CA MET A 51 -16.44 -16.94 -26.67
C MET A 51 -16.53 -17.20 -25.16
N VAL A 52 -16.98 -16.18 -24.41
CA VAL A 52 -17.04 -16.20 -22.94
C VAL A 52 -17.71 -17.46 -22.35
N PRO A 53 -18.86 -17.95 -22.85
CA PRO A 53 -19.47 -19.19 -22.35
C PRO A 53 -18.59 -20.44 -22.55
N VAL A 54 -17.89 -20.51 -23.68
CA VAL A 54 -16.97 -21.61 -24.00
C VAL A 54 -15.75 -21.54 -23.09
N ALA A 55 -15.15 -20.35 -22.96
CA ALA A 55 -14.02 -20.11 -22.07
C ALA A 55 -14.36 -20.43 -20.59
N TRP A 56 -15.59 -20.15 -20.15
CA TRP A 56 -16.06 -20.47 -18.80
C TRP A 56 -16.20 -21.98 -18.55
N ARG A 57 -16.61 -22.75 -19.56
CA ARG A 57 -16.64 -24.22 -19.46
C ARG A 57 -15.21 -24.77 -19.38
N LEU A 58 -14.34 -24.34 -20.28
CA LEU A 58 -12.93 -24.75 -20.31
C LEU A 58 -12.19 -24.38 -19.02
N SER A 59 -12.52 -23.23 -18.41
CA SER A 59 -11.85 -22.80 -17.18
C SER A 59 -12.17 -23.68 -15.97
N ALA A 60 -13.33 -24.34 -15.91
CA ALA A 60 -13.61 -25.31 -14.85
C ALA A 60 -12.65 -26.49 -14.90
N GLU A 61 -12.43 -27.04 -16.09
CA GLU A 61 -11.54 -28.17 -16.31
C GLU A 61 -10.09 -27.76 -16.03
N LEU A 62 -9.67 -26.59 -16.54
CA LEU A 62 -8.30 -26.10 -16.40
C LEU A 62 -7.91 -25.73 -14.96
N VAL A 63 -8.81 -25.09 -14.20
CA VAL A 63 -8.51 -24.70 -12.81
C VAL A 63 -8.44 -25.93 -11.90
N ALA A 64 -9.21 -26.98 -12.19
CA ALA A 64 -9.16 -28.25 -11.46
C ALA A 64 -7.84 -29.02 -11.66
N VAL A 65 -7.07 -28.71 -12.71
CA VAL A 65 -5.75 -29.29 -12.92
C VAL A 65 -4.78 -28.76 -11.84
N THR A 66 -4.41 -29.67 -10.94
CA THR A 66 -3.48 -29.44 -9.83
C THR A 66 -2.01 -29.66 -10.21
N SER A 67 -1.74 -30.27 -11.36
CA SER A 67 -0.36 -30.46 -11.84
C SER A 67 0.26 -29.13 -12.24
N ARG A 68 1.47 -28.87 -11.75
CA ARG A 68 2.34 -27.77 -12.21
C ARG A 68 2.62 -27.97 -13.71
N GLY A 69 2.48 -26.90 -14.51
CA GLY A 69 2.83 -26.92 -15.93
C GLY A 69 1.71 -26.53 -16.90
N SER A 70 2.00 -26.68 -18.19
CA SER A 70 1.09 -26.30 -19.27
C SER A 70 0.04 -27.38 -19.52
N THR A 71 -1.24 -27.03 -19.45
CA THR A 71 -2.33 -27.93 -19.85
C THR A 71 -2.69 -27.72 -21.31
N ARG A 72 -2.84 -28.81 -22.07
CA ARG A 72 -3.30 -28.81 -23.46
C ARG A 72 -4.83 -28.89 -23.49
N VAL A 73 -5.49 -27.90 -24.07
CA VAL A 73 -6.92 -27.98 -24.42
C VAL A 73 -7.04 -28.37 -25.88
N ALA A 74 -7.77 -29.45 -26.16
CA ALA A 74 -8.14 -29.86 -27.51
C ALA A 74 -9.64 -29.61 -27.73
N THR A 75 -10.00 -29.11 -28.90
CA THR A 75 -11.40 -29.11 -29.37
C THR A 75 -11.81 -30.53 -29.79
N ALA A 76 -13.11 -30.80 -29.85
CA ALA A 76 -13.65 -32.13 -30.21
C ALA A 76 -13.10 -32.66 -31.55
N ASP A 77 -12.72 -31.77 -32.46
CA ASP A 77 -12.16 -32.11 -33.78
C ASP A 77 -10.61 -32.11 -33.82
N ALA A 78 -9.95 -32.05 -32.65
CA ALA A 78 -8.50 -32.18 -32.43
C ALA A 78 -7.58 -31.26 -33.26
N THR A 79 -8.10 -30.17 -33.84
CA THR A 79 -7.38 -29.37 -34.84
C THR A 79 -6.41 -28.35 -34.23
N VAL A 80 -6.59 -27.95 -32.98
CA VAL A 80 -5.78 -26.93 -32.30
C VAL A 80 -5.47 -27.33 -30.86
N ALA A 81 -4.24 -27.05 -30.43
CA ALA A 81 -3.74 -27.27 -29.08
C ALA A 81 -3.46 -25.93 -28.39
N LEU A 82 -4.14 -25.65 -27.28
CA LEU A 82 -3.84 -24.48 -26.46
C LEU A 82 -2.98 -24.89 -25.26
N HIS A 83 -1.81 -24.28 -25.11
CA HIS A 83 -0.98 -24.43 -23.91
C HIS A 83 -1.23 -23.25 -22.96
N VAL A 84 -1.73 -23.55 -21.77
CA VAL A 84 -1.98 -22.53 -20.73
C VAL A 84 -1.02 -22.73 -19.56
N ASP A 85 -0.16 -21.75 -19.29
CA ASP A 85 0.67 -21.70 -18.09
C ASP A 85 -0.17 -21.21 -16.90
N LEU A 86 -0.69 -22.17 -16.14
CA LEU A 86 -1.52 -21.91 -14.96
C LEU A 86 -0.73 -21.32 -13.80
N ASP A 87 0.57 -21.62 -13.69
CA ASP A 87 1.42 -21.11 -12.61
C ASP A 87 1.66 -19.61 -12.79
N ARG A 88 1.86 -19.16 -14.03
CA ARG A 88 1.98 -17.73 -14.34
C ARG A 88 0.67 -16.98 -14.09
N LEU A 89 -0.46 -17.58 -14.45
CA LEU A 89 -1.78 -17.01 -14.16
C LEU A 89 -2.00 -16.87 -12.64
N ARG A 90 -1.78 -17.96 -11.88
CA ARG A 90 -1.92 -17.99 -10.42
C ARG A 90 -1.00 -16.98 -9.74
N SER A 91 0.24 -16.86 -10.22
CA SER A 91 1.21 -15.88 -9.72
C SER A 91 0.75 -14.44 -9.95
N ALA A 92 0.16 -14.15 -11.12
CA ALA A 92 -0.41 -12.83 -11.41
C ALA A 92 -1.61 -12.53 -10.49
N VAL A 93 -2.54 -13.47 -10.33
CA VAL A 93 -3.70 -13.33 -9.42
C VAL A 93 -3.24 -13.15 -7.98
N ALA A 94 -2.25 -13.93 -7.52
CA ALA A 94 -1.69 -13.82 -6.17
C ALA A 94 -1.03 -12.45 -5.92
N THR A 95 -0.32 -11.92 -6.92
CA THR A 95 0.29 -10.59 -6.85
C THR A 95 -0.77 -9.50 -6.74
N ARG A 96 -1.83 -9.55 -7.57
CA ARG A 96 -2.96 -8.61 -7.49
C ARG A 96 -3.70 -8.75 -6.16
N ARG A 97 -3.83 -9.96 -5.62
CA ARG A 97 -4.40 -10.18 -4.28
C ARG A 97 -3.57 -9.54 -3.19
N ALA A 98 -2.24 -9.66 -3.26
CA ALA A 98 -1.35 -8.96 -2.35
C ALA A 98 -1.54 -7.44 -2.45
N GLN A 99 -1.62 -6.89 -3.67
CA GLN A 99 -1.88 -5.46 -3.89
C GLN A 99 -3.21 -5.00 -3.29
N VAL A 100 -4.31 -5.71 -3.53
CA VAL A 100 -5.63 -5.42 -2.94
C VAL A 100 -5.53 -5.41 -1.42
N ASN A 101 -4.86 -6.41 -0.84
CA ASN A 101 -4.67 -6.47 0.60
C ASN A 101 -3.80 -5.32 1.12
N THR A 102 -2.82 -4.83 0.38
CA THR A 102 -2.00 -3.68 0.80
C THR A 102 -2.73 -2.34 0.65
N MET A 103 -3.47 -2.15 -0.46
CA MET A 103 -4.20 -0.91 -0.75
C MET A 103 -5.44 -0.72 0.11
N HIS A 104 -6.13 -1.82 0.45
CA HIS A 104 -7.36 -1.81 1.24
C HIS A 104 -7.18 -2.38 2.65
N ALA A 105 -5.96 -2.71 3.08
CA ALA A 105 -5.71 -2.99 4.49
C ALA A 105 -6.05 -1.74 5.31
N PRO A 106 -6.72 -1.89 6.46
CA PRO A 106 -6.78 -0.82 7.43
C PRO A 106 -5.33 -0.40 7.72
N ARG A 107 -5.06 0.89 7.57
CA ARG A 107 -3.74 1.48 7.83
C ARG A 107 -3.32 0.98 9.20
N ARG A 108 -2.30 0.11 9.27
CA ARG A 108 -1.78 -0.36 10.55
C ARG A 108 -1.52 0.88 11.39
N ALA A 109 -2.09 0.95 12.59
CA ALA A 109 -1.76 2.00 13.52
C ALA A 109 -0.23 2.09 13.53
N GLY A 110 0.29 3.24 13.12
CA GLY A 110 1.73 3.43 13.00
C GLY A 110 2.39 3.13 14.35
N ARG A 111 3.73 3.10 14.37
CA ARG A 111 4.45 3.14 15.64
C ARG A 111 3.82 4.26 16.49
N PRO A 112 3.38 3.98 17.74
CA PRO A 112 2.77 5.02 18.57
C PRO A 112 3.71 6.22 18.56
N PRO A 113 3.19 7.45 18.38
CA PRO A 113 4.03 8.62 18.26
C PRO A 113 4.98 8.62 19.46
N ARG A 114 6.29 8.67 19.20
CA ARG A 114 7.26 8.90 20.26
C ARG A 114 6.79 10.18 20.95
N LYS A 115 6.40 10.09 22.23
CA LYS A 115 6.04 11.26 23.04
C LYS A 115 7.08 12.34 22.73
N PRO A 116 6.67 13.55 22.31
CA PRO A 116 7.62 14.59 21.98
C PRO A 116 8.49 14.81 23.22
N ARG A 117 9.75 14.35 23.16
CA ARG A 117 10.74 14.72 24.17
C ARG A 117 10.90 16.22 24.02
N SER A 118 10.78 16.96 25.13
CA SER A 118 11.11 18.38 25.07
C SER A 118 12.54 18.51 24.58
N ALA A 119 12.82 19.49 23.71
CA ALA A 119 14.18 19.72 23.19
C ALA A 119 15.21 19.84 24.33
N LEU A 120 14.76 20.31 25.51
CA LEU A 120 15.54 20.38 26.74
C LEU A 120 15.92 18.99 27.29
N GLN A 121 15.01 18.01 27.28
CA GLN A 121 15.32 16.64 27.72
C GLN A 121 16.34 15.96 26.80
N ALA A 122 16.30 16.23 25.48
CA ALA A 122 17.29 15.72 24.55
C ALA A 122 18.67 16.34 24.82
N ALA A 123 18.72 17.66 25.03
CA ALA A 123 19.97 18.36 25.32
C ALA A 123 20.62 17.92 26.65
N GLU A 124 19.85 17.67 27.71
CA GLU A 124 20.37 17.11 28.98
C GLU A 124 20.98 15.72 28.81
N GLN A 125 20.35 14.85 28.01
CA GLN A 125 20.88 13.50 27.73
C GLN A 125 22.20 13.53 26.97
N HIS A 126 22.49 14.62 26.27
CA HIS A 126 23.77 14.87 25.60
C HIS A 126 24.78 15.60 26.51
N GLY A 127 24.50 15.76 27.81
CA GLY A 127 25.41 16.33 28.80
C GLY A 127 25.47 17.86 28.78
N LEU A 128 24.51 18.54 28.13
CA LEU A 128 24.45 20.00 28.14
C LEU A 128 23.86 20.52 29.46
N ASP A 129 24.55 21.47 30.10
CA ASP A 129 24.03 22.18 31.26
C ASP A 129 22.96 23.20 30.83
N LEU A 130 21.71 22.91 31.16
CA LEU A 130 20.55 23.74 30.82
C LEU A 130 20.10 24.64 31.96
N THR A 131 20.84 24.70 33.07
CA THR A 131 20.45 25.44 34.27
C THR A 131 20.22 26.92 33.98
N LEU A 132 21.10 27.53 33.19
CA LEU A 132 20.98 28.94 32.78
C LEU A 132 19.81 29.18 31.81
N LEU A 133 19.57 28.25 30.89
CA LEU A 133 18.46 28.35 29.93
C LEU A 133 17.11 28.23 30.65
N ARG A 134 16.98 27.29 31.58
CA ARG A 134 15.77 27.13 32.41
C ARG A 134 15.54 28.34 33.30
N ALA A 135 16.59 28.84 33.95
CA ALA A 135 16.50 30.03 34.79
C ALA A 135 16.08 31.28 34.00
N ASN A 136 16.50 31.41 32.73
CA ASN A 136 16.06 32.50 31.87
C ASN A 136 14.63 32.32 31.33
N LEU A 137 14.23 31.09 30.98
CA LEU A 137 12.87 30.81 30.50
C LEU A 137 11.81 30.96 31.60
N ALA A 138 12.18 30.76 32.87
CA ALA A 138 11.32 30.98 34.03
C ALA A 138 11.08 32.47 34.35
N ARG A 139 11.87 33.39 33.79
CA ARG A 139 11.72 34.83 34.01
C ARG A 139 10.59 35.42 33.17
N SER A 140 9.89 36.38 33.77
CA SER A 140 8.93 37.21 33.05
C SER A 140 9.61 37.99 31.91
N THR A 141 8.83 38.39 30.91
CA THR A 141 9.33 39.13 29.74
C THR A 141 10.05 40.43 30.15
N THR A 142 9.52 41.13 31.16
CA THR A 142 10.09 42.37 31.69
C THR A 142 11.44 42.15 32.38
N GLU A 143 11.59 41.06 33.13
CA GLU A 143 12.86 40.69 33.78
C GLU A 143 13.94 40.32 32.75
N ARG A 144 13.55 39.62 31.67
CA ARG A 144 14.47 39.28 30.58
C ARG A 144 14.98 40.52 29.85
N LEU A 145 14.12 41.50 29.58
CA LEU A 145 14.53 42.75 28.95
C LEU A 145 15.51 43.55 29.82
N ARG A 146 15.21 43.69 31.12
CA ARG A 146 16.12 44.36 32.06
C ARG A 146 17.50 43.70 32.15
N GLN A 147 17.54 42.37 32.10
CA GLN A 147 18.80 41.63 32.07
C GLN A 147 19.60 41.90 30.79
N LEU A 148 18.93 41.92 29.63
CA LEU A 148 19.58 42.22 28.35
C LEU A 148 20.14 43.64 28.33
N ASP A 149 19.38 44.62 28.84
CA ASP A 149 19.84 46.01 28.98
C ASP A 149 21.06 46.10 29.90
N GLY A 150 21.04 45.37 31.03
CA GLY A 150 22.16 45.27 31.94
C GLY A 150 23.41 44.65 31.32
N MET A 151 23.25 43.61 30.50
CA MET A 151 24.35 42.96 29.77
C MET A 151 24.94 43.88 28.69
N ALA A 152 24.10 44.62 27.97
CA ALA A 152 24.54 45.60 26.97
C ALA A 152 25.33 46.74 27.63
N ALA A 153 24.85 47.27 28.74
CA ALA A 153 25.54 48.30 29.51
C ALA A 153 26.88 47.80 30.09
N PHE A 154 26.94 46.55 30.56
CA PHE A 154 28.18 45.94 31.03
C PHE A 154 29.21 45.81 29.90
N ARG A 155 28.83 45.28 28.73
CA ARG A 155 29.72 45.17 27.57
C ARG A 155 30.30 46.52 27.15
N GLY A 156 29.45 47.55 27.11
CA GLY A 156 29.88 48.91 26.78
C GLY A 156 30.86 49.53 27.79
N ARG A 157 30.86 49.08 29.05
CA ARG A 157 31.85 49.49 30.07
C ARG A 157 33.16 48.72 29.97
N VAL A 158 33.11 47.41 29.67
CA VAL A 158 34.31 46.58 29.51
C VAL A 158 35.13 47.08 28.33
N HIS A 159 34.51 47.31 27.17
CA HIS A 159 35.22 47.81 25.99
C HIS A 159 35.88 49.18 26.21
N ARG A 160 35.19 50.12 26.87
CA ARG A 160 35.76 51.44 27.20
C ARG A 160 36.92 51.40 28.20
N LYS A 161 37.09 50.30 28.94
CA LYS A 161 38.18 50.12 29.92
C LYS A 161 39.43 49.49 29.29
N GLU A 162 39.30 48.87 28.12
CA GLU A 162 40.42 48.29 27.35
C GLU A 162 41.09 49.32 26.42
N GLU A 163 40.45 50.46 26.17
CA GLU A 163 40.94 51.57 25.31
C GLU A 163 41.69 52.68 26.08
N ARG A 164 41.92 52.52 27.39
CA ARG A 164 42.71 53.44 28.24
C ARG A 164 43.91 52.73 28.82
#